data_AF-A0A3P7KP24-F1
#
_entry.id   AF-A0A3P7KP24-F1
#
_cell.length_a   1.000
_cell.length_b   1.000
_cell.length_c   1.000
_cell.angle_alpha   90.00
_cell.angle_beta   90.00
_cell.angle_gamma   90.00
#
_symmetry.space_group_name_H-M   'P 1'
#
loop_
_entity.id
_entity.type
_entity.pdbx_description
1 polymer ?
#
loop_
_entity_poly.entity_id
_entity_poly.type
_entity_poly.pdbx_seq_one_letter_code
_entity_poly.pdbx_strand_id
1 'polypeptide(L)'
;MMNLLLFFLSMLVFVYGNEDAKRLYDDLMVNYNRHRRPATGPHEPLTIKLKLRLSQIIDVHEIDQIMTCSVWLKQVWIDKKLSWDPKSYGGVSVLYVPYEMIWVPDI
;
A
#
# COMPACT_ATOMS: atom_id res chain seq x y z
N MET A 1 -29.58 -11.11 -38.56
CA MET A 1 -28.89 -11.96 -37.57
C MET A 1 -27.39 -11.66 -37.48
N MET A 2 -26.66 -11.57 -38.60
CA MET A 2 -25.20 -11.26 -38.63
C MET A 2 -24.81 -9.91 -38.00
N ASN A 3 -25.56 -8.83 -38.28
CA ASN A 3 -25.25 -7.49 -37.76
C ASN A 3 -25.44 -7.36 -36.25
N LEU A 4 -26.35 -8.15 -35.66
CA LEU A 4 -26.55 -8.16 -34.21
C LEU A 4 -25.36 -8.84 -33.52
N LEU A 5 -24.79 -9.87 -34.15
CA LEU A 5 -23.64 -10.63 -33.65
C LEU A 5 -22.35 -9.79 -33.72
N LEU A 6 -22.18 -9.01 -34.80
CA LEU A 6 -21.09 -8.02 -34.92
C LEU A 6 -21.21 -6.89 -33.90
N PHE A 7 -22.44 -6.43 -33.61
CA PHE A 7 -22.69 -5.43 -32.58
C PHE A 7 -22.34 -5.97 -31.17
N PHE A 8 -22.72 -7.22 -30.86
CA PHE A 8 -22.30 -7.91 -29.63
C PHE A 8 -20.78 -8.12 -29.57
N LEU A 9 -20.11 -8.40 -30.69
CA LEU A 9 -18.65 -8.52 -30.76
C LEU A 9 -17.96 -7.17 -30.49
N SER A 10 -18.56 -6.06 -30.91
CA SER A 10 -18.03 -4.71 -30.66
C SER A 10 -18.20 -4.24 -29.21
N MET A 11 -19.09 -4.88 -28.45
CA MET A 11 -19.26 -4.67 -27.00
C MET A 11 -18.31 -5.51 -26.14
N LEU A 12 -17.47 -6.36 -26.74
CA LEU A 12 -16.30 -6.92 -26.04
C LEU A 12 -15.27 -5.80 -25.86
N VAL A 13 -15.53 -4.93 -24.90
CA VAL A 13 -14.51 -4.03 -24.35
C VAL A 13 -13.48 -4.94 -23.70
N PHE A 14 -12.34 -5.11 -24.38
CA PHE A 14 -11.18 -5.74 -23.77
C PHE A 14 -10.76 -4.87 -22.58
N VAL A 15 -11.01 -5.37 -21.37
CA VAL A 15 -10.50 -4.76 -20.15
C VAL A 15 -9.01 -5.08 -20.10
N TYR A 16 -8.19 -4.14 -20.53
CA TYR A 16 -6.74 -4.23 -20.35
C TYR A 16 -6.41 -3.82 -18.91
N GLY A 17 -5.66 -4.68 -18.21
CA GLY A 17 -5.06 -4.31 -16.93
C GLY A 17 -4.05 -3.18 -17.11
N ASN A 18 -3.69 -2.50 -16.01
CA ASN A 18 -2.65 -1.48 -16.05
C ASN A 18 -1.27 -2.15 -16.15
N GLU A 19 -0.82 -2.42 -17.38
CA GLU A 19 0.47 -3.06 -17.68
C GLU A 19 1.66 -2.27 -17.10
N ASP A 20 1.59 -0.95 -17.06
CA ASP A 20 2.64 -0.11 -16.46
C ASP A 20 2.74 -0.31 -14.94
N ALA A 21 1.60 -0.40 -14.24
CA ALA A 21 1.57 -0.67 -12.80
C ALA A 21 2.06 -2.09 -12.50
N LYS A 22 1.75 -3.07 -13.35
CA LYS A 22 2.26 -4.44 -13.24
C LYS A 22 3.77 -4.47 -13.43
N ARG A 23 4.29 -3.85 -14.49
CA ARG A 23 5.74 -3.75 -14.75
C ARG A 23 6.46 -3.07 -13.59
N LEU A 24 5.92 -1.96 -13.08
CA LEU A 24 6.48 -1.27 -11.91
C LEU A 24 6.52 -2.20 -10.68
N TYR A 25 5.44 -2.93 -10.43
CA TYR A 25 5.38 -3.88 -9.32
C TYR A 25 6.46 -4.96 -9.45
N ASP A 26 6.57 -5.59 -10.62
CA ASP A 26 7.54 -6.66 -10.88
C ASP A 26 8.98 -6.13 -10.70
N ASP A 27 9.28 -4.95 -11.22
CA ASP A 27 10.61 -4.30 -11.12
C ASP A 27 10.97 -3.92 -9.67
N LEU A 28 10.02 -3.41 -8.88
CA LEU A 28 10.28 -3.04 -7.49
C LEU A 28 10.42 -4.27 -6.58
N MET A 29 9.65 -5.33 -6.82
CA MET A 29 9.57 -6.47 -5.91
C MET A 29 10.64 -7.53 -6.14
N VAL A 30 11.25 -7.60 -7.33
CA VAL A 30 12.20 -8.68 -7.72
C VAL A 30 13.34 -8.92 -6.72
N ASN A 31 13.84 -7.86 -6.07
CA ASN A 31 14.95 -7.92 -5.11
C ASN A 31 14.61 -7.29 -3.75
N TYR A 32 13.33 -7.05 -3.49
CA TYR A 32 12.89 -6.48 -2.23
C TYR A 32 12.91 -7.55 -1.13
N ASN A 33 13.52 -7.23 0.01
CA ASN A 33 13.55 -8.13 1.16
C ASN A 33 12.83 -7.48 2.34
N ARG A 34 11.63 -7.98 2.62
CA ARG A 34 10.74 -7.51 3.70
C ARG A 34 11.32 -7.60 5.11
N HIS A 35 12.33 -8.43 5.34
CA HIS A 35 12.97 -8.58 6.65
C HIS A 35 14.07 -7.54 6.89
N ARG A 36 14.48 -6.79 5.85
CA ARG A 36 15.50 -5.74 5.97
C ARG A 36 14.86 -4.38 6.12
N ARG A 37 15.14 -3.72 7.25
CA ARG A 37 14.75 -2.33 7.52
C ARG A 37 15.18 -1.39 6.38
N PRO A 38 14.29 -0.59 5.78
CA PRO A 38 14.59 0.26 4.62
C PRO A 38 15.22 1.60 5.02
N ALA A 39 16.23 1.58 5.88
CA ALA A 39 17.02 2.76 6.22
C ALA A 39 18.15 2.99 5.21
N THR A 40 18.63 4.23 5.07
CA THR A 40 19.77 4.54 4.18
C THR A 40 21.06 3.86 4.63
N GLY A 41 21.22 3.70 5.94
CA GLY A 41 22.39 3.08 6.55
C GLY A 41 22.05 2.35 7.84
N PRO A 42 22.99 1.52 8.34
CA PRO A 42 22.77 0.69 9.53
C PRO A 42 22.49 1.51 10.79
N HIS A 43 23.11 2.70 10.92
CA HIS A 43 22.99 3.59 12.08
C HIS A 43 22.00 4.74 11.89
N GLU A 44 21.41 4.88 10.70
CA GLU A 44 20.44 5.95 10.46
C GLU A 44 19.07 5.55 11.01
N PRO A 45 18.36 6.44 11.72
CA PRO A 45 17.00 6.17 12.18
C PRO A 45 16.03 6.16 11.00
N LEU A 46 14.95 5.37 11.13
CA LEU A 46 13.81 5.42 10.23
C LEU A 46 12.66 6.14 10.95
N THR A 47 12.22 7.27 10.41
CA THR A 47 11.12 8.03 11.00
C THR A 47 9.78 7.47 10.58
N ILE A 48 8.98 7.02 11.55
CA ILE A 48 7.61 6.56 11.34
C ILE A 48 6.65 7.61 11.90
N LYS A 49 5.76 8.12 11.06
CA LYS A 49 4.72 9.08 11.45
C LYS A 49 3.46 8.31 11.81
N LEU A 50 3.05 8.43 13.07
CA LEU A 50 1.80 7.85 13.58
C LEU A 50 0.73 8.92 13.65
N LYS A 51 -0.48 8.56 13.23
CA LYS A 51 -1.68 9.35 13.43
C LYS A 51 -2.74 8.45 14.02
N LEU A 52 -3.18 8.81 15.22
CA LEU A 52 -4.29 8.16 15.91
C LEU A 52 -5.54 9.01 15.73
N ARG A 53 -6.66 8.35 15.44
CA ARG A 53 -7.99 8.94 15.51
C ARG A 53 -8.84 8.07 16.42
N LEU A 54 -9.24 8.61 17.57
CA LEU A 54 -10.19 7.94 18.45
C LEU A 54 -11.53 7.79 17.73
N SER A 55 -12.03 6.56 17.67
CA SER A 55 -13.35 6.26 17.12
C SER A 55 -14.41 6.30 18.22
N GLN A 56 -14.14 5.61 19.32
CA GLN A 56 -15.08 5.50 20.45
C GLN A 56 -14.34 5.09 21.73
N ILE A 57 -14.84 5.57 22.88
CA ILE A 57 -14.54 5.00 24.20
C ILE A 57 -15.60 3.94 24.48
N ILE A 58 -15.16 2.70 24.69
CA ILE A 58 -16.04 1.53 24.86
C ILE A 58 -16.39 1.38 26.34
N ASP A 59 -15.40 1.43 27.22
CA ASP A 59 -15.58 1.29 28.66
C ASP A 59 -14.44 1.92 29.47
N VAL A 60 -14.71 2.30 30.72
CA VAL A 60 -13.75 2.85 31.68
C VAL A 60 -13.98 2.20 33.05
N HIS A 61 -13.01 1.40 33.50
CA HIS A 61 -12.95 0.88 34.87
C HIS A 61 -12.09 1.78 35.73
N GLU A 62 -12.72 2.63 36.53
CA GLU A 62 -12.03 3.68 37.31
C GLU A 62 -11.22 3.10 38.48
N ILE A 63 -11.71 2.04 39.11
CA ILE A 63 -10.99 1.40 40.22
C ILE A 63 -9.75 0.67 39.70
N ASP A 64 -9.90 -0.04 38.58
CA ASP A 64 -8.81 -0.81 37.97
C ASP A 64 -7.89 0.04 37.07
N GLN A 65 -8.25 1.30 36.82
CA GLN A 65 -7.54 2.25 35.94
C GLN A 65 -7.39 1.73 34.50
N ILE A 66 -8.43 1.07 33.98
CA ILE A 66 -8.45 0.49 32.62
C ILE A 66 -9.43 1.26 31.75
N MET A 67 -8.99 1.68 30.56
CA MET A 67 -9.84 2.25 29.52
C MET A 67 -9.79 1.37 28.28
N THR A 68 -10.96 0.95 27.80
CA THR A 68 -11.10 0.23 26.53
C THR A 68 -11.61 1.21 25.47
N CYS A 69 -10.89 1.35 24.36
CA CYS A 69 -11.29 2.25 23.28
C CYS A 69 -10.99 1.65 21.90
N SER A 70 -11.72 2.11 20.89
CA SER A 70 -11.48 1.78 19.49
C SER A 70 -10.80 2.96 18.80
N VAL A 71 -9.65 2.70 18.16
CA VAL A 71 -8.82 3.72 17.51
C VAL A 71 -8.49 3.33 16.08
N TRP A 72 -8.45 4.32 15.20
CA TRP A 72 -7.86 4.19 13.87
C TRP A 72 -6.39 4.59 13.94
N LEU A 73 -5.50 3.66 13.63
CA LEU A 73 -4.07 3.89 13.53
C LEU A 73 -3.68 4.04 12.06
N LYS A 74 -3.10 5.19 11.71
CA LYS A 74 -2.42 5.40 10.42
C LYS A 74 -0.92 5.52 10.64
N GLN A 75 -0.17 4.69 9.94
CA GLN A 75 1.30 4.71 9.95
C GLN A 75 1.81 5.17 8.58
N VAL A 76 2.83 6.03 8.56
CA VAL A 76 3.46 6.50 7.33
C VAL A 76 4.97 6.54 7.52
N TRP A 77 5.70 5.84 6.65
CA TRP A 77 7.16 5.88 6.58
C TRP A 77 7.60 6.00 5.12
N ILE A 78 8.90 6.24 4.89
CA ILE A 78 9.48 6.31 3.55
C ILE A 78 10.39 5.09 3.36
N ASP A 79 10.14 4.32 2.31
CA ASP A 79 11.02 3.25 1.85
C ASP A 79 11.73 3.69 0.55
N LYS A 80 13.04 3.93 0.64
CA LYS A 80 13.84 4.39 -0.51
C LYS A 80 14.02 3.31 -1.58
N LYS A 81 13.86 2.03 -1.25
CA LYS A 81 13.96 0.93 -2.21
C LYS A 81 12.70 0.79 -3.06
N LEU A 82 11.58 1.34 -2.57
CA LEU A 82 10.30 1.36 -3.27
C LEU A 82 10.03 2.75 -3.86
N SER A 83 11.02 3.30 -4.54
CA SER A 83 10.94 4.62 -5.19
C SER A 83 11.16 4.49 -6.70
N TRP A 84 10.39 5.25 -7.48
CA TRP A 84 10.44 5.24 -8.93
C TRP A 84 10.11 6.64 -9.49
N ASP A 85 10.44 6.86 -10.76
CA ASP A 85 9.96 8.03 -11.52
C ASP A 85 8.66 7.65 -12.26
N PRO A 86 7.50 8.27 -11.95
CA PRO A 86 6.24 8.00 -12.64
C PRO A 86 6.33 8.09 -14.17
N LYS A 87 7.20 8.96 -14.72
CA LYS A 87 7.36 9.10 -16.17
C LYS A 87 7.88 7.85 -16.86
N SER A 88 8.61 6.99 -16.14
CA SER A 88 9.15 5.74 -16.66
C SER A 88 8.09 4.61 -16.71
N TYR A 89 6.97 4.77 -16.03
CA TYR A 89 5.91 3.78 -15.84
C TYR A 89 4.53 4.37 -16.13
N GLY A 90 4.36 4.98 -17.31
CA GLY A 90 3.03 5.44 -17.78
C GLY A 90 2.35 6.49 -16.91
N GLY A 91 3.08 7.19 -16.03
CA GLY A 91 2.53 8.16 -15.08
C GLY A 91 1.98 7.56 -13.79
N VAL A 92 2.24 6.28 -13.50
CA VAL A 92 1.83 5.64 -12.24
C VAL A 92 2.48 6.35 -11.06
N SER A 93 1.69 7.06 -10.26
CA SER A 93 2.15 7.82 -9.08
C SER A 93 1.86 7.12 -7.75
N VAL A 94 0.96 6.14 -7.75
CA VAL A 94 0.58 5.35 -6.59
C VAL A 94 0.50 3.89 -7.01
N LEU A 95 1.15 3.02 -6.24
CA LEU A 95 1.06 1.58 -6.39
C LEU A 95 0.55 0.97 -5.09
N TYR A 96 -0.46 0.11 -5.18
CA TYR A 96 -1.00 -0.63 -4.05
C TYR A 96 -0.35 -2.00 -3.96
N VAL A 97 0.19 -2.35 -2.80
CA VAL A 97 0.93 -3.59 -2.55
C VAL A 97 0.42 -4.22 -1.24
N PRO A 98 0.26 -5.55 -1.16
CA PRO A 98 -0.05 -6.24 0.10
C PRO A 98 1.02 -5.95 1.16
N TYR A 99 0.60 -5.64 2.39
CA TYR A 99 1.54 -5.24 3.44
C TYR A 99 2.50 -6.39 3.83
N GLU A 100 2.10 -7.64 3.62
CA GLU A 100 2.87 -8.84 3.89
C GLU A 100 4.13 -8.96 3.01
N MET A 101 4.16 -8.25 1.87
CA MET A 101 5.25 -8.30 0.90
C MET A 101 6.32 -7.24 1.15
N ILE A 102 6.03 -6.23 2.00
CA ILE A 102 6.94 -5.14 2.31
C ILE A 102 7.43 -5.19 3.75
N TRP A 103 8.47 -4.43 4.06
CA TRP A 103 8.86 -4.20 5.45
C TRP A 103 7.80 -3.33 6.12
N VAL A 104 7.35 -3.74 7.30
CA VAL A 104 6.38 -3.02 8.13
C VAL A 104 7.02 -2.85 9.52
N PRO A 105 6.96 -1.65 10.12
CA PRO A 105 7.48 -1.45 11.46
C PRO A 105 6.69 -2.25 12.50
N ASP A 106 7.40 -2.73 13.52
CA ASP A 106 6.81 -3.35 14.71
C ASP A 106 6.53 -2.25 15.75
N ILE A 107 5.26 -2.01 16.08
CA ILE A 107 4.76 -0.91 16.93
C ILE A 107 3.69 -1.43 17.87
#